data_AF-A0A7G9Y9T8-F1
#
_entry.id   AF-A0A7G9Y9T8-F1
#
_cell.length_a   1.000
_cell.length_b   1.000
_cell.length_c   1.000
_cell.angle_alpha   90.00
_cell.angle_beta   90.00
_cell.angle_gamma   90.00
#
_symmetry.space_group_name_H-M   'P 1'
#
loop_
_entity.id
_entity.type
_entity.pdbx_description
1 polymer ?
#
loop_
_entity_poly.entity_id
_entity_poly.type
_entity_poly.pdbx_seq_one_letter_code
_entity_poly.pdbx_strand_id
1 'polypeptide(L)'
;MDFRFIKTVLQMDVLRCKTPDMVCKEIWVHLLAYNLIRTVMAQAAYRYNLPPRTLSFKGTLQQLNAFKGTFLRTAKTCLSIMYGYLLEAIASHRVGNRSRRSEPRAVKRRRKPYPLLTKPREEARNELCRGGASA
;
A
#
# COMPACT_ATOMS: atom_id res chain seq x y z
N MET A 1 3.16 -11.76 4.79
CA MET A 1 2.54 -10.51 5.30
C MET A 1 3.43 -9.34 4.89
N ASP A 2 2.88 -8.24 4.35
CA ASP A 2 3.68 -7.06 3.95
C ASP A 2 3.50 -5.93 4.96
N PHE A 3 4.33 -5.93 6.01
CA PHE A 3 4.34 -4.88 7.03
C PHE A 3 4.84 -3.52 6.51
N ARG A 4 5.46 -3.50 5.32
CA ARG A 4 5.91 -2.27 4.65
C ARG A 4 4.80 -1.24 4.49
N PHE A 5 3.56 -1.69 4.30
CA PHE A 5 2.41 -0.79 4.16
C PHE A 5 2.06 -0.05 5.46
N ILE A 6 2.32 -0.66 6.62
CA ILE A 6 2.11 0.00 7.92
C ILE A 6 3.05 1.20 8.03
N LYS A 7 4.32 1.00 7.67
CA LYS A 7 5.32 2.07 7.70
C LYS A 7 5.03 3.16 6.65
N THR A 8 4.77 2.78 5.40
CA THR A 8 4.74 3.75 4.28
C THR A 8 3.37 4.31 3.95
N VAL A 9 2.32 3.48 3.99
CA VAL A 9 0.96 3.89 3.62
C VAL A 9 0.21 4.42 4.83
N LEU A 10 0.36 3.78 5.99
CA LEU A 10 -0.22 4.25 7.25
C LEU A 10 0.68 5.25 7.99
N GLN A 11 1.85 5.60 7.46
CA GLN A 11 2.74 6.64 7.99
C GLN A 11 3.19 6.40 9.45
N MET A 12 3.39 5.12 9.83
CA MET A 12 3.91 4.75 11.16
C MET A 12 5.43 5.02 11.30
N ASP A 13 6.08 5.64 10.32
CA ASP A 13 7.50 5.99 10.39
C ASP A 13 7.79 7.17 11.33
N VAL A 14 6.79 7.99 11.65
CA VAL A 14 6.89 9.09 12.61
C VAL A 14 5.67 9.06 13.53
N LEU A 15 5.89 8.63 14.78
CA LEU A 15 4.85 8.59 15.82
C LEU A 15 4.70 9.97 16.47
N ARG A 16 3.46 10.37 16.77
CA ARG A 16 3.12 11.71 17.26
C ARG A 16 3.05 11.78 18.79
N CYS A 17 2.76 10.65 19.43
CA CYS A 17 2.61 10.59 20.88
C CYS A 17 3.95 10.78 21.59
N LYS A 18 3.93 11.43 22.76
CA LYS A 18 5.14 11.81 23.51
C LYS A 18 5.44 10.92 24.72
N THR A 19 4.44 10.19 25.22
CA THR A 19 4.60 9.30 26.38
C THR A 19 4.67 7.84 25.92
N PRO A 20 5.44 6.98 26.61
CA PRO A 20 5.58 5.57 26.23
C PRO A 20 4.24 4.84 26.10
N ASP A 21 3.33 5.05 27.05
CA ASP A 21 1.99 4.45 27.03
C ASP A 21 1.16 4.88 25.81
N MET A 22 1.18 6.16 25.45
CA MET A 22 0.46 6.66 24.26
C MET A 22 1.10 6.19 22.95
N VAL A 23 2.43 6.06 22.92
CA VAL A 23 3.15 5.48 21.77
C VAL A 23 2.73 4.03 21.54
N CYS A 24 2.60 3.23 22.60
CA CYS A 24 2.07 1.87 22.49
C CYS A 24 0.66 1.86 21.88
N LYS A 25 -0.23 2.74 22.36
CA LYS A 25 -1.59 2.87 21.81
C LYS A 25 -1.59 3.29 20.34
N GLU A 26 -0.73 4.23 19.94
CA GLU A 26 -0.58 4.66 18.55
C GLU A 26 -0.19 3.49 17.64
N ILE A 27 0.78 2.67 18.06
CA ILE A 27 1.18 1.46 17.33
C ILE A 27 0.02 0.47 17.20
N TRP A 28 -0.72 0.24 18.28
CA TRP A 28 -1.90 -0.64 18.26
C TRP A 28 -2.98 -0.16 17.30
N VAL A 29 -3.22 1.15 17.22
CA VAL A 29 -4.18 1.73 16.26
C VAL A 29 -3.70 1.54 14.82
N HIS A 30 -2.41 1.69 14.53
CA HIS A 30 -1.86 1.38 13.20
C HIS A 30 -2.04 -0.09 12.81
N LEU A 31 -1.80 -1.01 13.75
CA LEU A 31 -2.03 -2.44 13.54
C LEU A 31 -3.50 -2.77 13.32
N LEU A 32 -4.39 -2.15 14.10
CA LEU A 32 -5.84 -2.30 13.93
C LEU A 32 -6.28 -1.81 12.55
N ALA A 33 -5.85 -0.62 12.13
CA ALA A 33 -6.16 -0.07 10.81
C ALA A 33 -5.64 -0.98 9.68
N TYR A 34 -4.41 -1.49 9.81
CA TYR A 34 -3.85 -2.44 8.85
C TYR A 34 -4.70 -3.71 8.72
N ASN A 35 -5.08 -4.31 9.85
CA ASN A 35 -5.89 -5.52 9.86
C ASN A 35 -7.29 -5.27 9.27
N LEU A 36 -7.92 -4.15 9.60
CA LEU A 36 -9.21 -3.76 9.04
C LEU A 36 -9.15 -3.65 7.51
N ILE A 37 -8.15 -2.93 6.98
CA ILE A 37 -7.96 -2.79 5.53
C ILE A 37 -7.73 -4.16 4.88
N ARG A 38 -6.90 -5.02 5.48
CA ARG A 38 -6.64 -6.38 4.98
C ARG A 38 -7.88 -7.26 4.97
N THR A 39 -8.74 -7.15 5.97
CA THR A 39 -10.01 -7.88 6.03
C THR A 39 -10.95 -7.44 4.91
N VAL A 40 -11.11 -6.14 4.68
CA VAL A 40 -11.95 -5.62 3.59
C VAL A 40 -11.38 -6.05 2.22
N MET A 41 -10.06 -6.00 2.04
CA MET A 41 -9.40 -6.53 0.84
C MET A 41 -9.68 -8.02 0.64
N ALA A 42 -9.59 -8.82 1.71
CA ALA A 42 -9.84 -10.25 1.63
C ALA A 42 -11.30 -10.56 1.24
N GLN A 43 -12.26 -9.79 1.77
CA GLN A 43 -13.67 -9.91 1.41
C GLN A 43 -13.93 -9.51 -0.05
N ALA A 44 -13.30 -8.44 -0.54
CA ALA A 44 -13.40 -8.06 -1.96
C ALA A 44 -12.78 -9.14 -2.86
N ALA A 45 -11.60 -9.65 -2.50
CA ALA A 45 -10.92 -10.72 -3.21
C ALA A 45 -11.78 -11.99 -3.29
N TYR A 46 -12.37 -12.40 -2.16
CA TYR A 46 -13.26 -13.54 -2.09
C TYR A 46 -14.52 -13.35 -2.95
N ARG A 47 -15.18 -12.20 -2.83
CA ARG A 47 -16.43 -11.90 -3.55
C ARG A 47 -16.25 -11.87 -5.08
N TYR A 48 -15.11 -11.40 -5.56
CA TYR A 48 -14.83 -11.24 -7.00
C TYR A 48 -13.85 -12.29 -7.56
N ASN A 49 -13.55 -13.36 -6.81
CA ASN A 49 -12.63 -14.44 -7.21
C ASN A 49 -11.24 -13.92 -7.67
N LEU A 50 -10.67 -12.99 -6.91
CA LEU A 50 -9.36 -12.40 -7.21
C LEU A 50 -8.28 -12.89 -6.25
N PRO A 51 -7.01 -12.97 -6.69
CA PRO A 51 -5.91 -13.22 -5.77
C PRO A 51 -5.79 -12.03 -4.79
N PRO A 52 -5.75 -12.24 -3.46
CA PRO A 52 -5.69 -11.13 -2.51
C PRO A 52 -4.50 -10.17 -2.69
N ARG A 53 -3.39 -10.67 -3.25
CA ARG A 53 -2.17 -9.87 -3.53
C ARG A 53 -2.29 -8.98 -4.76
N THR A 54 -3.28 -9.16 -5.62
CA THR A 54 -3.49 -8.27 -6.77
C THR A 54 -4.25 -7.01 -6.40
N LEU A 55 -4.85 -6.92 -5.21
CA LEU A 55 -5.55 -5.72 -4.76
C LEU A 55 -4.58 -4.69 -4.17
N SER A 56 -4.79 -3.42 -4.48
CA SER A 56 -3.94 -2.34 -3.97
C SER A 56 -4.30 -1.99 -2.52
N PHE A 57 -3.34 -2.13 -1.59
CA PHE A 57 -3.53 -1.69 -0.20
C PHE A 57 -3.80 -0.19 -0.13
N LYS A 58 -3.02 0.63 -0.86
CA LYS A 58 -3.22 2.08 -0.93
C LYS A 58 -4.54 2.46 -1.61
N GLY A 59 -4.91 1.75 -2.68
CA GLY A 59 -6.20 1.94 -3.35
C GLY A 59 -7.37 1.63 -2.42
N THR A 60 -7.27 0.56 -1.64
CA THR A 60 -8.30 0.21 -0.64
C THR A 60 -8.47 1.28 0.43
N LEU A 61 -7.36 1.80 0.96
CA LEU A 61 -7.42 2.92 1.92
C LEU A 61 -8.08 4.17 1.30
N GLN A 62 -7.79 4.49 0.04
CA GLN A 62 -8.43 5.60 -0.66
C GLN A 62 -9.94 5.39 -0.81
N GLN A 63 -10.36 4.18 -1.17
CA GLN A 63 -11.79 3.84 -1.29
C GLN A 63 -12.50 3.94 0.07
N LEU A 64 -11.91 3.40 1.14
CA LEU A 64 -12.46 3.53 2.50
C LEU A 64 -12.64 5.00 2.91
N ASN A 65 -11.63 5.85 2.62
CA ASN A 65 -11.71 7.27 2.91
C ASN A 65 -12.77 7.99 2.07
N ALA A 66 -12.91 7.65 0.79
CA ALA A 66 -13.91 8.22 -0.11
C ALA A 66 -15.34 7.86 0.32
N PHE A 67 -15.56 6.60 0.70
CA PHE A 67 -16.88 6.12 1.11
C PHE A 67 -17.25 6.51 2.55
N LYS A 68 -16.29 6.93 3.40
CA LYS A 68 -16.52 7.28 4.80
C LYS A 68 -17.71 8.23 4.99
N GLY A 69 -17.76 9.32 4.22
CA GLY A 69 -18.84 10.30 4.30
C GLY A 69 -20.19 9.72 3.87
N THR A 70 -20.20 8.86 2.87
CA THR A 70 -21.41 8.20 2.38
C THR A 70 -21.96 7.20 3.39
N PHE A 71 -21.10 6.36 3.99
CA PHE A 71 -21.52 5.42 5.03
C PHE A 71 -22.18 6.13 6.22
N LEU A 72 -21.63 7.27 6.66
CA LEU A 72 -22.19 8.04 7.78
C LEU A 72 -23.59 8.61 7.49
N ARG A 73 -23.95 8.81 6.22
CA ARG A 73 -25.26 9.32 5.80
C ARG A 73 -26.22 8.23 5.32
N THR A 74 -25.75 6.99 5.19
CA THR A 74 -26.53 5.88 4.64
C THR A 74 -27.43 5.30 5.74
N ALA A 75 -28.71 5.13 5.43
CA ALA A 75 -29.64 4.43 6.33
C ALA A 75 -29.19 2.98 6.57
N LYS A 76 -29.43 2.47 7.78
CA LYS A 76 -28.98 1.12 8.19
C LYS A 76 -29.41 0.01 7.23
N THR A 77 -30.61 0.12 6.65
CA THR A 77 -31.18 -0.81 5.67
C THR A 77 -30.39 -0.87 4.36
N CYS A 78 -29.73 0.23 3.97
CA CYS A 78 -28.97 0.33 2.72
C CYS A 78 -27.47 0.07 2.89
N LEU A 79 -26.99 -0.15 4.13
CA LEU A 79 -25.56 -0.34 4.40
C LEU A 79 -24.97 -1.55 3.69
N SER A 80 -25.71 -2.66 3.59
CA SER A 80 -25.27 -3.87 2.90
C SER A 80 -25.03 -3.62 1.40
N ILE A 81 -25.91 -2.85 0.77
CA ILE A 81 -25.81 -2.45 -0.63
C ILE A 81 -24.60 -1.53 -0.82
N MET A 82 -24.46 -0.51 0.03
CA MET A 82 -23.31 0.40 -0.01
C MET A 82 -21.98 -0.32 0.23
N TYR A 83 -21.98 -1.33 1.11
CA TYR A 83 -20.83 -2.17 1.31
C TYR A 83 -20.47 -2.98 0.07
N GLY A 84 -21.48 -3.47 -0.66
CA GLY A 84 -21.29 -4.09 -1.98
C GLY A 84 -20.55 -3.18 -2.96
N TYR A 85 -20.96 -1.91 -3.09
CA TYR A 85 -20.29 -0.94 -3.95
C TYR A 85 -18.86 -0.63 -3.51
N LEU A 86 -18.59 -0.58 -2.21
CA LEU A 86 -17.22 -0.44 -1.70
C LEU A 86 -16.35 -1.63 -2.16
N LEU A 87 -16.84 -2.87 -2.00
CA LEU A 87 -16.09 -4.06 -2.40
C LEU A 87 -15.83 -4.08 -3.91
N GLU A 88 -16.80 -3.65 -4.72
CA GLU A 88 -16.67 -3.49 -6.17
C GLU A 88 -15.58 -2.47 -6.54
N ALA A 89 -15.63 -1.30 -5.91
CA ALA A 89 -14.64 -0.25 -6.11
C ALA A 89 -13.22 -0.70 -5.70
N ILE A 90 -13.10 -1.52 -4.66
CA ILE A 90 -11.82 -2.11 -4.27
C ILE A 90 -11.33 -3.13 -5.30
N ALA A 91 -12.23 -3.99 -5.80
CA ALA A 91 -11.90 -5.03 -6.77
C ALA A 91 -11.43 -4.48 -8.14
N SER A 92 -11.87 -3.26 -8.49
CA SER A 92 -11.41 -2.57 -9.71
C SER A 92 -9.97 -2.03 -9.57
N HIS A 93 -9.50 -1.72 -8.35
CA HIS A 93 -8.16 -1.22 -8.09
C HIS A 93 -7.12 -2.33 -7.95
N ARG A 94 -6.75 -2.91 -9.10
CA ARG A 94 -5.72 -3.94 -9.19
C ARG A 94 -4.32 -3.35 -9.31
N VAL A 95 -3.36 -3.93 -8.58
CA VAL A 95 -1.94 -3.70 -8.75
C VAL A 95 -1.51 -4.41 -10.03
N GLY A 96 -1.27 -3.63 -11.08
CA GLY A 96 -0.76 -4.16 -12.34
C GLY A 96 0.65 -4.75 -12.20
N ASN A 97 0.92 -5.84 -12.91
CA ASN A 97 2.27 -6.38 -13.04
C ASN A 97 3.08 -5.47 -13.98
N ARG A 98 4.20 -4.93 -13.49
CA ARG A 98 5.13 -4.10 -14.28
C ARG A 98 6.44 -4.85 -14.46
N SER A 99 6.37 -6.01 -15.11
CA SER A 99 7.49 -6.95 -15.27
C SER A 99 8.72 -6.36 -15.97
N ARG A 100 8.54 -5.38 -16.86
CA ARG A 100 9.64 -4.69 -17.57
C ARG A 100 10.36 -3.62 -16.74
N ARG A 101 10.14 -3.53 -15.43
CA ARG A 101 10.73 -2.50 -14.58
C ARG A 101 11.90 -3.07 -13.76
N SER A 102 13.06 -3.15 -14.41
CA SER A 102 14.35 -3.24 -13.74
C SER A 102 14.94 -1.82 -13.69
N GLU A 103 15.14 -1.27 -12.50
CA GLU A 103 15.69 0.09 -12.32
C GLU A 103 16.87 0.04 -11.35
N PRO A 104 18.02 0.64 -11.68
CA PRO A 104 19.18 0.69 -10.77
C PRO A 104 18.82 1.35 -9.45
N ARG A 105 19.25 0.74 -8.35
CA ARG A 105 19.13 1.32 -7.01
C ARG A 105 20.20 2.39 -6.76
N ALA A 106 20.24 3.40 -7.63
CA ALA A 106 21.21 4.47 -7.63
C ALA A 106 20.54 5.83 -7.88
N VAL A 107 21.17 6.93 -7.45
CA VAL A 107 20.61 8.30 -7.49
C VAL A 107 21.55 9.25 -8.23
N LYS A 108 21.02 10.18 -9.05
CA LYS A 108 21.84 11.15 -9.81
C LYS A 108 22.46 12.26 -8.98
N ARG A 109 21.84 12.66 -7.87
CA ARG A 109 22.27 13.80 -7.03
C ARG A 109 22.29 13.39 -5.55
N ARG A 110 23.28 13.87 -4.79
CA ARG A 110 23.51 13.40 -3.41
C ARG A 110 22.67 14.16 -2.38
N ARG A 111 21.85 13.42 -1.63
CA ARG A 111 21.60 13.58 -0.17
C ARG A 111 21.23 12.26 0.55
N LYS A 112 21.27 11.09 -0.11
CA LYS A 112 20.85 9.79 0.48
C LYS A 112 21.96 8.74 0.38
N PRO A 113 22.01 7.73 1.27
CA PRO A 113 23.01 6.64 1.26
C PRO A 113 22.69 5.62 0.15
N TYR A 114 22.72 6.09 -1.10
CA TYR A 114 22.56 5.27 -2.29
C TYR A 114 23.76 5.53 -3.23
N PRO A 115 24.24 4.51 -3.96
CA PRO A 115 25.25 4.70 -5.00
C PRO A 115 24.83 5.80 -6.00
N LEU A 116 25.81 6.52 -6.54
CA LEU A 116 25.55 7.52 -7.56
C LEU A 116 25.30 6.85 -8.90
N LEU A 117 24.28 7.32 -9.63
CA LEU A 117 24.05 6.90 -11.02
C LEU A 117 25.00 7.69 -11.94
N THR A 118 26.21 7.17 -12.11
CA THR A 118 27.30 7.80 -12.90
C THR A 118 27.22 7.49 -14.39
N LYS A 119 26.57 6.38 -14.78
CA LYS A 119 26.37 5.97 -16.18
C LYS A 119 24.97 6.36 -16.70
N PRO A 120 24.76 6.40 -18.02
CA PRO A 120 23.42 6.47 -18.62
C PRO A 120 22.49 5.41 -18.04
N ARG A 121 21.23 5.79 -17.81
CA ARG A 121 20.25 4.95 -17.12
C ARG A 121 19.98 3.64 -17.86
N GLU A 122 19.94 3.66 -19.20
CA GLU A 122 19.72 2.45 -20.00
C GLU A 122 20.88 1.46 -19.90
N GLU A 123 22.13 1.93 -19.86
CA GLU A 123 23.29 1.06 -19.63
C GLU A 123 23.23 0.40 -18.26
N ALA A 124 22.94 1.16 -17.21
CA ALA A 124 22.78 0.61 -15.86
C ALA A 124 21.61 -0.40 -15.76
N ARG A 125 20.53 -0.21 -16.52
CA ARG A 125 19.44 -1.20 -16.62
C ARG A 125 19.90 -2.50 -17.28
N ASN A 126 20.67 -2.39 -18.37
CA ASN A 126 21.20 -3.55 -19.09
C ASN A 126 22.17 -4.36 -18.21
N GLU A 127 23.01 -3.70 -17.41
CA GLU A 127 23.92 -4.35 -16.45
C GLU A 127 23.14 -5.16 -15.39
N LEU A 128 22.04 -4.63 -14.86
CA LEU A 128 21.17 -5.35 -13.91
C LEU A 128 20.49 -6.56 -14.54
N CYS A 129 19.98 -6.40 -15.77
CA CYS A 129 19.31 -7.49 -16.50
C CYS A 129 20.29 -8.62 -16.90
N ARG A 130 21.59 -8.33 -17.00
CA ARG A 130 22.66 -9.31 -17.34
C ARG A 130 23.23 -10.05 -16.12
N GLY A 131 22.69 -9.85 -14.91
CA GLY A 131 23.13 -10.56 -13.71
C GLY A 131 24.32 -9.94 -12.98
N GLY A 132 24.62 -8.65 -13.23
CA GLY A 132 25.69 -7.94 -12.54
C GLY A 132 25.43 -7.84 -11.03
N ALA A 133 26.24 -8.55 -10.23
CA ALA A 133 26.28 -8.42 -8.78
C ALA A 133 26.50 -6.95 -8.41
N SER A 134 25.53 -6.31 -7.75
CA SER A 134 25.77 -5.05 -7.06
C SER A 134 26.49 -5.33 -5.75
N ALA A 135 27.75 -4.90 -5.67
CA ALA A 135 28.48 -4.69 -4.41
C ALA A 135 27.93 -3.45 -3.68
#